data_AF-A0AAV3QS71-F1
#
_entry.id   AF-A0AAV3QS71-F1
#
_cell.length_a   1.000
_cell.length_b   1.000
_cell.length_c   1.000
_cell.angle_alpha   90.00
_cell.angle_beta   90.00
_cell.angle_gamma   90.00
#
_symmetry.space_group_name_H-M   'P 1'
#
loop_
_entity.id
_entity.type
_entity.pdbx_description
1 polymer ?
#
loop_
_entity_poly.entity_id
_entity_poly.type
_entity_poly.pdbx_seq_one_letter_code
_entity_poly.pdbx_strand_id
1 'polypeptide(L)'
;MRDNGLQEFINQVNKLKRLQFLTLLIDGTDEVCLPLLEELFFLASLVDLSIQGPINALPEYRDGLGRNLFTLKLRRCEMDTDALITLGKLPNLTSLRLDAGYFTGVKMTCHAMGFPKLKSLVIDTLPYLEMWEIENGAMPLLYSLSIRI
;
A
#
# COMPACT_ATOMS: atom_id res chain seq x y z
N MET A 1 -20.18 7.83 -3.90
CA MET A 1 -20.62 7.31 -2.60
C MET A 1 -20.25 8.36 -1.57
N ARG A 2 -21.22 8.93 -0.85
CA ARG A 2 -20.90 9.91 0.20
C ARG A 2 -20.05 9.20 1.27
N ASP A 3 -18.95 9.82 1.69
CA ASP A 3 -17.92 9.26 2.60
C ASP A 3 -18.47 8.47 3.81
N ASN A 4 -19.65 8.83 4.30
CA ASN A 4 -20.34 8.17 5.41
C ASN A 4 -20.57 6.65 5.21
N GLY A 5 -20.74 6.18 3.98
CA GLY A 5 -20.98 4.75 3.71
C GLY A 5 -19.75 3.88 3.93
N LEU A 6 -18.58 4.35 3.48
CA LEU A 6 -17.31 3.65 3.63
C LEU A 6 -16.83 3.69 5.09
N GLN A 7 -17.04 4.81 5.78
CA GLN A 7 -16.71 4.94 7.20
C GLN A 7 -17.51 3.96 8.06
N GLU A 8 -18.83 3.88 7.84
CA GLU A 8 -19.69 2.96 8.59
C GLU A 8 -19.28 1.51 8.31
N PHE A 9 -18.92 1.18 7.07
CA PHE A 9 -18.41 -0.14 6.71
C PHE A 9 -17.15 -0.51 7.52
N ILE A 10 -16.16 0.38 7.63
CA ILE A 10 -14.96 0.11 8.44
C ILE A 10 -15.29 -0.10 9.91
N ASN A 11 -16.20 0.70 10.47
CA ASN A 11 -16.64 0.53 11.84
C ASN A 11 -17.21 -0.89 12.09
N GLN A 12 -17.94 -1.45 11.12
CA GLN A 12 -18.43 -2.82 11.22
C GLN A 12 -17.30 -3.85 11.04
N VAL A 13 -16.37 -3.62 10.10
CA VAL A 13 -15.20 -4.47 9.91
C VAL A 13 -14.31 -4.55 11.16
N ASN A 14 -14.12 -3.44 11.87
CA ASN A 14 -13.33 -3.40 13.11
C ASN A 14 -13.94 -4.26 14.24
N LYS A 15 -15.24 -4.56 14.19
CA LYS A 15 -15.88 -5.49 15.13
C LYS A 15 -15.48 -6.95 14.87
N LEU A 16 -15.04 -7.27 13.66
CA LEU A 16 -14.61 -8.62 13.26
C LEU A 16 -13.18 -8.89 13.75
N LYS A 17 -13.01 -9.17 15.05
CA LYS A 17 -11.70 -9.33 15.72
C LYS A 17 -10.82 -10.47 15.20
N ARG A 18 -11.35 -11.33 14.32
CA ARG A 18 -10.63 -12.43 13.67
C ARG A 18 -10.40 -12.22 12.17
N LEU A 19 -10.84 -11.08 11.61
CA LEU A 19 -10.69 -10.82 10.18
C LEU A 19 -9.23 -10.51 9.85
N GLN A 20 -8.58 -11.44 9.16
CA GLN A 20 -7.17 -11.34 8.74
C GLN A 20 -7.00 -10.92 7.29
N PHE A 21 -8.02 -11.14 6.46
CA PHE A 21 -7.97 -10.90 5.02
C PHE A 21 -9.10 -9.97 4.65
N LEU A 22 -8.79 -8.85 4.02
CA LEU A 22 -9.77 -7.90 3.52
C LEU A 22 -9.43 -7.52 2.09
N THR A 23 -10.42 -7.65 1.21
CA THR A 23 -10.37 -7.10 -0.14
C THR A 23 -11.47 -6.07 -0.29
N LEU A 24 -11.10 -4.84 -0.63
CA LEU A 24 -12.01 -3.74 -0.93
C LEU A 24 -11.95 -3.43 -2.41
N LEU A 25 -13.11 -3.53 -3.06
CA LEU A 25 -13.32 -3.13 -4.44
C LEU A 25 -14.21 -1.89 -4.40
N ILE A 26 -13.63 -0.75 -4.80
CA ILE A 26 -14.30 0.54 -4.80
C ILE A 26 -14.52 0.90 -6.27
N ASP A 27 -15.76 0.71 -6.71
CA ASP A 27 -16.20 1.03 -8.06
C ASP A 27 -16.58 2.52 -8.17
N GLY A 28 -16.33 3.10 -9.33
CA GLY A 28 -16.62 4.50 -9.63
C GLY A 28 -15.39 5.41 -9.57
N THR A 29 -15.64 6.70 -9.38
CA THR A 29 -14.62 7.75 -9.25
C THR A 29 -14.45 8.20 -7.80
N ASP A 30 -15.09 7.54 -6.85
CA ASP A 30 -15.01 7.90 -5.43
C ASP A 30 -13.62 7.53 -4.91
N GLU A 31 -12.89 8.54 -4.47
CA GLU A 31 -11.53 8.40 -3.96
C GLU A 31 -11.51 7.68 -2.61
N VAL A 32 -10.52 6.82 -2.43
CA VAL A 32 -10.19 6.26 -1.12
C VAL A 32 -9.53 7.36 -0.31
N CYS A 33 -10.31 8.05 0.52
CA CYS A 33 -9.79 9.13 1.34
C CYS A 33 -8.80 8.60 2.40
N LEU A 34 -7.80 9.42 2.71
CA LEU A 34 -6.72 9.11 3.65
C LEU A 34 -7.19 8.56 5.02
N PRO A 35 -8.23 9.12 5.68
CA PRO A 35 -8.69 8.62 6.98
C PRO A 35 -9.13 7.15 6.93
N LEU A 36 -9.78 6.77 5.83
CA LEU A 36 -10.24 5.39 5.60
C LEU A 36 -9.05 4.43 5.54
N LEU A 37 -8.01 4.82 4.81
CA LEU A 37 -6.81 4.01 4.64
C LEU A 37 -6.02 3.87 5.94
N GLU A 38 -5.94 4.95 6.73
CA GLU A 38 -5.34 4.91 8.06
C GLU A 38 -6.03 3.88 8.95
N GLU A 39 -7.35 3.94 9.06
CA GLU A 39 -8.10 3.03 9.92
C GLU A 39 -7.84 1.57 9.55
N LEU A 40 -7.83 1.23 8.26
CA LEU A 40 -7.52 -0.12 7.77
C LEU A 40 -6.12 -0.56 8.18
N PHE A 41 -5.12 0.32 8.08
CA PHE A 41 -3.74 0.01 8.45
C PHE A 41 -3.57 -0.18 9.96
N PHE A 42 -4.45 0.41 10.78
CA PHE A 42 -4.48 0.22 12.23
C PHE A 42 -5.32 -0.98 12.69
N LEU A 43 -6.03 -1.66 11.81
CA LEU A 43 -6.79 -2.85 12.17
C LEU A 43 -5.85 -3.98 12.63
N ALA A 44 -5.80 -4.19 13.94
CA ALA A 44 -4.88 -5.14 14.56
C ALA A 44 -5.12 -6.60 14.15
N SER A 45 -6.29 -6.96 13.63
CA SER A 45 -6.54 -8.32 13.15
C SER A 45 -6.04 -8.54 11.72
N LEU A 46 -5.80 -7.49 10.95
CA LEU A 46 -5.60 -7.57 9.51
C LEU A 46 -4.14 -7.90 9.16
N VAL A 47 -3.98 -8.85 8.24
CA VAL A 47 -2.70 -9.43 7.81
C VAL A 47 -2.49 -9.29 6.31
N ASP A 48 -3.54 -9.46 5.50
CA ASP A 48 -3.54 -9.24 4.05
C ASP A 48 -4.62 -8.20 3.73
N LEU A 49 -4.19 -7.09 3.15
CA LEU A 49 -5.06 -6.02 2.70
C LEU A 49 -4.92 -5.86 1.19
N SER A 50 -6.04 -5.98 0.48
CA SER A 50 -6.15 -5.64 -0.93
C SER A 50 -7.15 -4.52 -1.12
N ILE A 51 -6.75 -3.44 -1.77
CA ILE A 51 -7.62 -2.33 -2.13
C ILE A 51 -7.50 -2.09 -3.62
N GLN A 52 -8.65 -1.98 -4.30
CA GLN A 52 -8.76 -1.62 -5.69
C GLN A 52 -9.72 -0.46 -5.83
N GLY A 53 -9.21 0.67 -6.29
CA GLY A 53 -9.96 1.93 -6.41
C GLY A 53 -9.00 3.11 -6.53
N PRO A 54 -9.47 4.30 -6.89
CA PRO A 54 -8.63 5.50 -6.97
C PRO A 54 -8.12 5.87 -5.57
N ILE A 55 -6.84 5.57 -5.32
CA ILE A 55 -6.12 5.94 -4.09
C ILE A 55 -5.13 7.02 -4.48
N ASN A 56 -5.31 8.23 -3.95
CA ASN A 56 -4.52 9.39 -4.36
C ASN A 56 -3.42 9.75 -3.36
N ALA A 57 -3.49 9.20 -2.15
CA ALA A 57 -2.48 9.41 -1.13
C ALA A 57 -2.44 8.22 -0.17
N LEU A 58 -1.25 8.00 0.41
CA LEU A 58 -1.05 7.06 1.52
C LEU A 58 -0.88 7.84 2.82
N PRO A 59 -1.26 7.27 3.97
CA PRO A 59 -1.04 7.93 5.23
C PRO A 59 0.44 8.11 5.54
N GLU A 60 0.78 9.14 6.29
CA GLU A 60 2.14 9.25 6.81
C GLU A 60 2.45 8.12 7.78
N TYR A 61 3.68 7.60 7.72
CA TYR A 61 4.10 6.59 8.66
C TYR A 61 4.15 7.15 10.09
N ARG A 62 3.48 6.47 11.02
CA ARG A 62 3.53 6.71 12.47
C ARG A 62 3.53 5.39 13.23
N ASP A 63 3.92 5.42 14.50
CA ASP A 63 4.07 4.22 15.30
C ASP A 63 2.80 3.35 15.33
N GLY A 64 2.97 2.07 15.02
CA GLY A 64 1.90 1.08 14.98
C GLY A 64 1.16 0.97 13.63
N LEU A 65 1.40 1.88 12.68
CA LEU A 65 0.78 1.81 11.35
C LEU A 65 1.18 0.51 10.64
N GLY A 66 0.19 -0.28 10.23
CA GLY A 66 0.40 -1.52 9.48
C GLY A 66 1.22 -2.57 10.22
N ARG A 67 1.30 -2.50 11.57
CA ARG A 67 2.14 -3.40 12.38
C ARG A 67 1.88 -4.89 12.15
N ASN A 68 0.67 -5.25 11.73
CA ASN A 68 0.26 -6.63 11.50
C ASN A 68 0.09 -6.97 10.01
N LEU A 69 0.34 -6.03 9.10
CA LEU A 69 0.23 -6.26 7.66
C LEU A 69 1.47 -6.96 7.14
N PHE A 70 1.26 -8.16 6.57
CA PHE A 70 2.29 -8.95 5.89
C PHE A 70 2.17 -8.86 4.37
N THR A 71 0.95 -8.67 3.88
CA THR A 71 0.66 -8.54 2.45
C THR A 71 -0.17 -7.29 2.21
N LEU A 72 0.26 -6.49 1.25
CA LEU A 72 -0.46 -5.31 0.79
C LEU A 72 -0.57 -5.34 -0.73
N LYS A 73 -1.79 -5.16 -1.24
CA LYS A 73 -2.09 -5.08 -2.66
C LYS A 73 -2.88 -3.80 -2.90
N LEU A 74 -2.28 -2.86 -3.61
CA LEU A 74 -2.88 -1.58 -3.95
C LEU A 74 -3.03 -1.53 -5.46
N ARG A 75 -4.26 -1.35 -5.95
CA ARG A 75 -4.55 -1.28 -7.39
C ARG A 75 -5.29 -0.02 -7.74
N ARG A 76 -4.97 0.53 -8.92
CA ARG A 76 -5.51 1.81 -9.43
C ARG A 76 -5.12 2.98 -8.54
N CYS A 77 -3.89 2.96 -8.03
CA CYS A 77 -3.37 4.00 -7.15
C CYS A 77 -2.61 5.04 -7.96
N GLU A 78 -2.90 6.31 -7.70
CA GLU A 78 -2.04 7.42 -8.05
C GLU A 78 -0.96 7.49 -6.98
N MET A 79 0.22 6.98 -7.31
CA MET A 79 1.36 6.94 -6.41
C MET A 79 2.34 8.00 -6.84
N ASP A 80 2.92 8.71 -5.88
CA ASP A 80 4.08 9.56 -6.05
C ASP A 80 5.31 8.89 -5.42
N THR A 81 6.44 9.60 -5.42
CA THR A 81 7.67 9.16 -4.75
C THR A 81 7.50 8.96 -3.24
N ASP A 82 6.63 9.74 -2.59
CA ASP A 82 6.46 9.74 -1.14
C ASP A 82 5.67 8.51 -0.67
N ALA A 83 4.77 7.99 -1.50
CA ALA A 83 4.01 6.77 -1.23
C ALA A 83 4.93 5.58 -0.90
N LEU A 84 6.04 5.41 -1.62
CA LEU A 84 6.98 4.31 -1.38
C LEU A 84 7.79 4.48 -0.09
N ILE A 85 8.00 5.73 0.35
CA ILE A 85 8.65 6.02 1.62
C ILE A 85 7.78 5.50 2.77
N THR A 86 6.47 5.77 2.74
CA THR A 86 5.53 5.25 3.75
C THR A 86 5.50 3.73 3.72
N LEU A 87 5.31 3.12 2.55
CA LEU A 87 5.23 1.67 2.42
C LEU A 87 6.51 0.97 2.87
N GLY A 88 7.66 1.61 2.61
CA GLY A 88 8.97 1.14 3.04
C GLY A 88 9.13 1.06 4.55
N LYS A 89 8.39 1.85 5.32
CA LYS A 89 8.48 1.84 6.78
C LYS A 89 7.61 0.77 7.44
N LEU A 90 6.76 0.06 6.69
CA LEU A 90 5.88 -0.98 7.25
C LEU A 90 6.73 -2.15 7.79
N PRO A 91 6.68 -2.44 9.10
CA PRO A 91 7.72 -3.23 9.76
C PRO A 91 7.66 -4.74 9.46
N ASN A 92 6.48 -5.23 9.09
CA ASN A 92 6.21 -6.66 8.87
C ASN A 92 5.81 -6.99 7.42
N LEU A 93 5.84 -6.01 6.52
CA LEU A 93 5.44 -6.22 5.15
C LEU A 93 6.42 -7.16 4.44
N THR A 94 5.89 -8.27 3.91
CA THR A 94 6.66 -9.30 3.20
C THR A 94 6.29 -9.40 1.72
N SER A 95 5.07 -9.03 1.36
CA SER A 95 4.59 -9.03 -0.02
C SER A 95 3.91 -7.71 -0.33
N LEU A 96 4.40 -7.02 -1.38
CA LEU A 96 3.80 -5.79 -1.88
C LEU A 96 3.45 -5.97 -3.36
N ARG A 97 2.20 -5.66 -3.71
CA ARG A 97 1.78 -5.48 -5.09
C ARG A 97 1.20 -4.09 -5.29
N LEU A 98 1.76 -3.37 -6.26
CA LEU A 98 1.29 -2.07 -6.70
C LEU A 98 0.86 -2.22 -8.16
N ASP A 99 -0.39 -1.91 -8.47
CA ASP A 99 -0.84 -1.67 -9.83
C ASP A 99 -1.04 -0.17 -9.98
N ALA A 100 0.04 0.46 -10.45
CA ALA A 100 0.29 1.89 -10.40
C ALA A 100 -0.20 2.56 -11.67
N GLY A 101 -1.40 2.17 -12.13
CA GLY A 101 -1.99 2.66 -13.39
C GLY A 101 -2.12 4.17 -13.55
N TYR A 102 -1.88 4.94 -12.47
CA TYR A 102 -1.83 6.39 -12.45
C TYR A 102 -0.52 6.96 -11.88
N PHE A 103 0.55 6.17 -11.79
CA PHE A 103 1.87 6.66 -11.39
C PHE A 103 2.41 7.62 -12.45
N THR A 104 2.60 8.87 -12.06
CA THR A 104 3.13 9.96 -12.91
C THR A 104 4.60 10.28 -12.62
N GLY A 105 5.20 9.62 -11.63
CA GLY A 105 6.60 9.81 -11.29
C GLY A 105 7.53 9.35 -12.42
N VAL A 106 8.59 10.13 -12.68
CA VAL A 106 9.66 9.74 -13.62
C VAL A 106 10.80 9.00 -12.93
N LYS A 107 10.89 9.14 -11.60
CA LYS A 107 11.90 8.51 -10.76
C LYS A 107 11.23 7.82 -9.58
N MET A 108 11.73 6.65 -9.23
CA MET A 108 11.39 5.91 -8.03
C MET A 108 12.64 5.70 -7.19
N THR A 109 12.57 5.89 -5.88
CA THR A 109 13.68 5.62 -4.96
C THR A 109 13.24 4.71 -3.83
N CYS A 110 13.99 3.63 -3.60
CA CYS A 110 13.86 2.81 -2.40
C CYS A 110 14.99 3.20 -1.43
N HIS A 111 14.65 3.92 -0.37
CA HIS A 111 15.62 4.43 0.59
C HIS A 111 16.26 3.34 1.45
N ALA A 112 17.47 3.62 1.95
CA ALA A 112 18.18 2.78 2.89
C ALA A 112 17.29 2.44 4.09
N MET A 113 17.37 1.19 4.57
CA MET A 113 16.52 0.65 5.64
C MET A 113 15.01 0.57 5.31
N GLY A 114 14.60 1.01 4.13
CA GLY A 114 13.25 0.79 3.62
C GLY A 114 12.99 -0.68 3.32
N PHE A 115 11.77 -1.12 3.58
CA PHE A 115 11.25 -2.46 3.33
C PHE A 115 12.07 -3.58 4.01
N PRO A 116 12.25 -3.52 5.34
CA PRO A 116 13.20 -4.38 6.06
C PRO A 116 12.89 -5.88 5.97
N LYS A 117 11.63 -6.25 5.70
CA LYS A 117 11.17 -7.65 5.61
C LYS A 117 10.57 -8.04 4.26
N LEU A 118 10.62 -7.14 3.27
CA LEU A 118 10.00 -7.39 1.98
C LEU A 118 10.71 -8.52 1.25
N LYS A 119 9.93 -9.49 0.77
CA LYS A 119 10.38 -10.72 0.10
C LYS A 119 9.95 -10.75 -1.36
N SER A 120 8.75 -10.25 -1.64
CA SER A 120 8.19 -10.16 -2.98
C SER A 120 7.67 -8.77 -3.27
N LEU A 121 8.10 -8.20 -4.38
CA LEU A 121 7.63 -6.92 -4.92
C LEU A 121 7.09 -7.13 -6.33
N VAL A 122 5.84 -6.72 -6.55
CA VAL A 122 5.24 -6.66 -7.89
C VAL A 122 4.80 -5.23 -8.13
N ILE A 123 5.30 -4.63 -9.20
CA ILE A 123 4.85 -3.31 -9.65
C ILE A 123 4.37 -3.47 -11.09
N ASP A 124 3.07 -3.28 -11.29
CA ASP A 124 2.43 -3.27 -12.59
C ASP A 124 2.15 -1.83 -13.02
N THR A 125 2.31 -1.55 -14.31
CA THR A 125 1.87 -0.32 -14.98
C THR A 125 2.66 0.92 -14.51
N LEU A 126 3.85 1.14 -15.05
CA LEU A 126 4.70 2.30 -14.76
C LEU A 126 5.01 3.09 -16.05
N PRO A 127 3.99 3.72 -16.68
CA PRO A 127 4.11 4.22 -18.05
C PRO A 127 5.13 5.35 -18.23
N TYR A 128 5.48 6.06 -17.14
CA TYR A 128 6.39 7.21 -17.16
C TYR A 128 7.68 6.98 -16.37
N LEU A 129 7.90 5.79 -15.81
CA LEU A 129 9.09 5.54 -14.99
C LEU A 129 10.34 5.45 -15.88
N GLU A 130 11.22 6.44 -15.78
CA GLU A 130 12.50 6.48 -16.49
C GLU A 130 13.65 5.94 -15.64
N MET A 131 13.55 6.07 -14.31
CA MET A 131 14.65 5.76 -13.41
C MET A 131 14.16 5.10 -12.13
N TRP A 132 14.82 4.01 -11.73
CA TRP A 132 14.64 3.41 -10.42
C TRP A 132 15.97 3.30 -9.68
N GLU A 133 16.02 3.98 -8.53
CA GLU A 133 17.16 3.98 -7.62
C GLU A 133 16.86 3.12 -6.40
N ILE A 134 17.81 2.24 -6.06
CA ILE A 134 17.75 1.43 -4.85
C ILE A 134 18.98 1.78 -4.03
N GLU A 135 18.78 2.44 -2.89
CA GLU A 135 19.87 2.78 -1.99
C GLU A 135 20.42 1.53 -1.28
N ASN A 136 21.70 1.56 -0.91
CA ASN A 136 22.33 0.46 -0.19
C ASN A 136 21.58 0.15 1.11
N GLY A 137 21.22 -1.13 1.29
CA GLY A 137 20.48 -1.61 2.45
C GLY A 137 18.96 -1.50 2.35
N ALA A 138 18.42 -0.99 1.24
CA ALA A 138 16.99 -1.10 0.95
C ALA A 138 16.62 -2.56 0.59
N MET A 139 15.42 -3.01 1.02
CA MET A 139 14.85 -4.31 0.65
C MET A 139 15.82 -5.51 0.81
N PRO A 140 16.52 -5.69 1.95
CA PRO A 140 17.62 -6.65 2.08
C PRO A 140 17.19 -8.12 1.95
N LEU A 141 15.90 -8.44 2.07
CA LEU A 141 15.36 -9.80 1.99
C LEU A 141 14.61 -10.10 0.69
N LEU A 142 14.63 -9.18 -0.28
CA LEU A 142 13.90 -9.33 -1.52
C LEU A 142 14.52 -10.45 -2.38
N TYR A 143 13.70 -11.44 -2.76
CA TYR A 143 14.12 -12.51 -3.66
C TYR A 143 13.23 -12.65 -4.90
N SER A 144 12.07 -11.99 -4.91
CA SER A 144 11.11 -12.03 -6.01
C SER A 144 10.74 -10.61 -6.41
N LEU A 145 10.99 -10.27 -7.67
CA LEU A 145 10.70 -8.97 -8.24
C LEU A 145 10.04 -9.15 -9.61
N SER A 146 8.90 -8.49 -9.81
CA SER A 146 8.22 -8.42 -11.10
C SER A 146 7.85 -6.97 -11.39
N ILE A 147 8.29 -6.47 -12.54
CA ILE A 147 7.98 -5.11 -13.00
C ILE A 147 7.38 -5.18 -14.39
N ARG A 148 6.26 -4.47 -14.59
CA ARG A 148 5.70 -4.17 -15.90
C ARG A 148 5.76 -2.66 -16.11
N ILE A 149 6.62 -2.25 -17.04
CA ILE A 149 6.79 -0.87 -17.49
C ILE A 149 5.80 -0.61 -18.62
#